data_AF-A0A7Z2SPD6-F1
#
_entry.id   AF-A0A7Z2SPD6-F1
#
_cell.length_a   1.000
_cell.length_b   1.000
_cell.length_c   1.000
_cell.angle_alpha   90.00
_cell.angle_beta   90.00
_cell.angle_gamma   90.00
#
_symmetry.space_group_name_H-M   'P 1'
#
loop_
_entity.id
_entity.type
_entity.pdbx_description
1 polymer ?
#
loop_
_entity_poly.entity_id
_entity_poly.type
_entity_poly.pdbx_seq_one_letter_code
_entity_poly.pdbx_strand_id
1 'polypeptide(L)'
;MDPWRYSSEGISIALRVTPRGGRDDIDGIETLANGRSVVKVRVRAVAEGGEANRAVTELLAKALGVPKARVKILSGVTSRLKQVAVDGDPKILGETLRKVAGENRRRRIEMTARIIDGKVIAAELRARVAEEVARVKREHQLTPGLAVVLVGNDPASEVYVRSKHTQTQAAGMASFEHKLPADVAQADLLALIAKLNRDPAVHGILVQLPLPKSIHTETVINAIDPAKDVDGLHPNNAGRLAGGFAALSPCTPLGCIILTKSVHASLEGMNAIVIGRSNLVGRPLVQLLLNENATVTIAHSRSKDLPQLCARADLVYAAVGRPEMVRADWIKPGATVIDVGINRTPLADGKTRLVGDVAFKEVAEVAGAITPVPGGVGQMTVACLLVNTLRAACAIKGLAKPGV
;
A
#
# COMPACT_ATOMS: atom_id res chain seq x y z
N MET A 1 -1.54 -17.93 33.70
CA MET A 1 -0.46 -18.88 34.03
C MET A 1 0.58 -18.80 32.94
N ASP A 2 1.86 -18.76 33.29
CA ASP A 2 2.91 -18.74 32.28
C ASP A 2 2.92 -20.05 31.48
N PRO A 3 3.18 -20.00 30.16
CA PRO A 3 3.27 -21.18 29.30
C PRO A 3 4.56 -21.99 29.51
N TRP A 4 5.21 -21.88 30.67
CA TRP A 4 6.38 -22.67 31.05
C TRP A 4 6.32 -23.10 32.51
N ARG A 5 7.03 -24.18 32.83
CA ARG A 5 7.17 -24.74 34.18
C ARG A 5 8.63 -24.77 34.57
N TYR A 6 8.91 -24.43 35.83
CA TYR A 6 10.25 -24.51 36.39
C TYR A 6 10.58 -25.96 36.80
N SER A 7 11.83 -26.35 36.64
CA SER A 7 12.40 -27.58 37.20
C SER A 7 13.71 -27.23 37.95
N SER A 8 14.33 -28.22 38.59
CA SER A 8 15.65 -28.06 39.21
C SER A 8 16.77 -27.77 38.22
N GLU A 9 16.59 -28.13 36.95
CA GLU A 9 17.61 -28.07 35.90
C GLU A 9 17.37 -26.96 34.87
N GLY A 10 16.19 -26.31 34.90
CA GLY A 10 15.85 -25.24 33.97
C GLY A 10 14.34 -24.99 33.84
N ILE A 11 13.86 -24.79 32.61
CA ILE A 11 12.44 -24.57 32.32
C ILE A 11 11.92 -25.47 31.19
N SER A 12 10.65 -25.85 31.27
CA SER A 12 9.90 -26.55 30.22
C SER A 12 8.85 -25.63 29.62
N ILE A 13 8.96 -25.32 28.33
CA ILE A 13 8.16 -24.32 27.62
C ILE A 13 7.19 -25.01 26.67
N ALA A 14 5.91 -24.63 26.73
CA ALA A 14 4.91 -25.01 25.75
C ALA A 14 4.91 -23.99 24.59
N LEU A 15 5.16 -24.47 23.37
CA LEU A 15 5.27 -23.64 22.16
C LEU A 15 4.16 -23.93 21.17
N ARG A 16 3.78 -22.91 20.40
CA ARG A 16 3.09 -23.04 19.11
C ARG A 16 3.97 -22.49 17.99
N VAL A 17 4.40 -23.35 17.09
CA VAL A 17 5.32 -23.04 15.99
C VAL A 17 4.57 -22.75 14.70
N THR A 18 4.92 -21.65 14.03
CA THR A 18 4.44 -21.26 12.70
C THR A 18 5.60 -21.32 11.70
N PRO A 19 5.69 -22.39 10.88
CA PRO A 19 6.70 -22.49 9.82
C PRO A 19 6.37 -21.57 8.64
N ARG A 20 7.32 -21.35 7.73
CA ARG A 20 7.19 -20.46 6.55
C ARG A 20 6.79 -19.02 6.93
N GLY A 21 7.26 -18.54 8.07
CA GLY A 21 7.09 -17.16 8.48
C GLY A 21 7.99 -16.20 7.70
N GLY A 22 7.69 -14.89 7.75
CA GLY A 22 8.55 -13.87 7.13
C GLY A 22 9.86 -13.61 7.89
N ARG A 23 9.97 -14.04 9.16
CA ARG A 23 11.15 -13.92 10.02
C ARG A 23 11.15 -14.98 11.13
N ASP A 24 12.30 -15.14 11.79
CA ASP A 24 12.46 -16.00 12.98
C ASP A 24 12.27 -15.15 14.24
N ASP A 25 11.23 -15.42 15.02
CA ASP A 25 10.84 -14.55 16.14
C ASP A 25 9.94 -15.25 17.18
N ILE A 26 9.94 -14.72 18.41
CA ILE A 26 9.02 -15.10 19.48
C ILE A 26 7.84 -14.14 19.47
N ASP A 27 6.71 -14.57 18.89
CA ASP A 27 5.52 -13.76 18.57
C ASP A 27 4.62 -13.46 19.79
N GLY A 28 5.09 -13.70 21.01
CA GLY A 28 4.37 -13.48 22.28
C GLY A 28 3.69 -14.74 22.85
N ILE A 29 2.64 -14.56 23.66
CA ILE A 29 1.89 -15.65 24.32
C ILE A 29 0.45 -15.70 23.78
N GLU A 30 -0.05 -16.90 23.50
CA GLU A 30 -1.42 -17.19 23.02
C GLU A 30 -2.14 -18.11 24.00
N THR A 31 -3.44 -17.89 24.19
CA THR A 31 -4.31 -18.84 24.89
C THR A 31 -5.08 -19.63 23.84
N LEU A 32 -4.89 -20.94 23.82
CA LEU A 32 -5.56 -21.86 22.90
C LEU A 32 -7.04 -22.01 23.29
N ALA A 33 -7.86 -22.53 22.38
CA ALA A 33 -9.30 -22.73 22.59
C ALA A 33 -9.64 -23.62 23.80
N ASN A 34 -8.72 -24.48 24.24
CA ASN A 34 -8.84 -25.31 25.43
C ASN A 34 -8.34 -24.62 26.73
N GLY A 35 -8.12 -23.30 26.70
CA GLY A 35 -7.66 -22.51 27.83
C GLY A 35 -6.16 -22.61 28.14
N ARG A 36 -5.39 -23.44 27.42
CA ARG A 36 -3.94 -23.58 27.65
C ARG A 36 -3.15 -22.43 27.02
N SER A 37 -2.24 -21.82 27.77
CA SER A 37 -1.33 -20.82 27.24
C SER A 37 -0.10 -21.46 26.59
N VAL A 38 0.38 -20.88 25.49
CA VAL A 38 1.59 -21.29 24.75
C VAL A 38 2.40 -20.07 24.30
N VAL A 39 3.71 -20.21 24.19
CA VAL A 39 4.58 -19.21 23.54
C VAL A 39 4.48 -19.38 22.03
N LYS A 40 4.10 -18.32 21.32
CA LYS A 40 4.08 -18.31 19.86
C LYS A 40 5.49 -18.14 19.33
N VAL A 41 5.87 -19.01 18.41
CA VAL A 41 7.16 -18.96 17.73
C VAL A 41 6.91 -19.02 16.23
N ARG A 42 7.60 -18.18 15.49
CA ARG A 42 7.59 -18.18 14.03
C ARG A 42 8.99 -18.41 13.51
N VAL A 43 9.11 -19.22 12.47
CA VAL A 43 10.38 -19.50 11.79
C VAL A 43 10.19 -19.46 10.28
N ARG A 44 11.21 -18.97 9.55
CA ARG A 44 11.28 -18.99 8.08
C ARG A 44 11.37 -20.40 7.53
N ALA A 45 12.03 -21.28 8.28
CA ALA A 45 12.21 -22.68 7.93
C ALA A 45 10.87 -23.39 7.62
N VAL A 46 10.92 -24.29 6.66
CA VAL A 46 9.80 -25.17 6.29
C VAL A 46 9.65 -26.29 7.32
N ALA A 47 8.44 -26.83 7.45
CA ALA A 47 8.16 -27.98 8.33
C ALA A 47 8.49 -29.32 7.66
N GLU A 48 9.67 -29.41 7.04
CA GLU A 48 10.14 -30.58 6.30
C GLU A 48 11.57 -30.91 6.74
N GLY A 49 11.93 -32.20 6.79
CA GLY A 49 13.29 -32.63 7.17
C GLY A 49 13.78 -32.22 8.56
N GLY A 50 12.88 -31.78 9.46
CA GLY A 50 13.26 -31.28 10.79
C GLY A 50 13.80 -29.84 10.81
N GLU A 51 13.80 -29.14 9.68
CA GLU A 51 14.33 -27.77 9.54
C GLU A 51 13.67 -26.78 10.50
N ALA A 52 12.33 -26.78 10.58
CA ALA A 52 11.61 -25.94 11.54
C ALA A 52 11.97 -26.24 13.00
N ASN A 53 12.27 -27.50 13.35
CA ASN A 53 12.66 -27.87 14.71
C ASN A 53 14.04 -27.30 15.06
N ARG A 54 14.99 -27.38 14.11
CA ARG A 54 16.32 -26.80 14.27
C ARG A 54 16.28 -25.28 14.40
N ALA A 55 15.47 -24.61 13.58
CA ALA A 55 15.30 -23.16 13.65
C ALA A 55 14.66 -22.72 14.99
N VAL A 56 13.71 -23.49 15.53
CA VAL A 56 13.09 -23.20 16.83
C VAL A 56 14.09 -23.32 17.97
N THR A 57 14.94 -24.36 17.99
CA THR A 57 15.94 -24.53 19.06
C THR A 57 17.02 -23.45 19.00
N GLU A 58 17.46 -23.06 17.80
CA GLU A 58 18.41 -21.96 17.60
C GLU A 58 17.83 -20.62 18.05
N LEU A 59 16.59 -20.33 17.69
CA LEU A 59 15.90 -19.12 18.09
C LEU A 59 15.78 -19.02 19.62
N LEU A 60 15.37 -20.11 20.29
CA LEU A 60 15.24 -20.14 21.75
C LEU A 60 16.60 -20.03 22.46
N ALA A 61 17.62 -20.73 21.97
CA ALA A 61 18.97 -20.66 22.52
C ALA A 61 19.48 -19.22 22.47
N LYS A 62 19.33 -18.55 21.32
CA LYS A 62 19.71 -17.15 21.14
C LYS A 62 18.90 -16.21 22.03
N ALA A 63 17.58 -16.39 22.09
CA ALA A 63 16.69 -15.52 22.86
C ALA A 63 16.93 -15.61 24.37
N LEU A 64 17.31 -16.79 24.86
CA LEU A 64 17.52 -17.06 26.29
C LEU A 64 18.99 -16.95 26.72
N GLY A 65 19.90 -16.65 25.78
CA GLY A 65 21.32 -16.51 26.06
C GLY A 65 22.00 -17.82 26.50
N VAL A 66 21.52 -18.97 26.03
CA VAL A 66 22.08 -20.29 26.37
C VAL A 66 22.66 -21.01 25.15
N PRO A 67 23.64 -21.91 25.33
CA PRO A 67 24.12 -22.76 24.24
C PRO A 67 23.00 -23.64 23.66
N LYS A 68 23.01 -23.86 22.34
CA LYS A 68 22.02 -24.72 21.65
C LYS A 68 21.91 -26.13 22.23
N ALA A 69 23.03 -26.68 22.74
CA ALA A 69 23.05 -28.00 23.38
C ALA A 69 22.15 -28.11 24.63
N ARG A 70 21.79 -26.98 25.24
CA ARG A 70 20.89 -26.89 26.39
C ARG A 70 19.42 -26.74 26.01
N VAL A 71 19.07 -26.74 24.72
CA VAL A 71 17.68 -26.63 24.25
C VAL A 71 17.25 -27.94 23.59
N LYS A 72 16.27 -28.63 24.17
CA LYS A 72 15.81 -29.95 23.70
C LYS A 72 14.31 -29.97 23.50
N ILE A 73 13.85 -30.42 22.34
CA ILE A 73 12.42 -30.68 22.11
C ILE A 73 12.07 -31.99 22.81
N LEU A 74 11.24 -31.91 23.84
CA LEU A 74 10.77 -33.07 24.61
C LEU A 74 9.65 -33.81 23.88
N SER A 75 8.74 -33.08 23.23
CA SER A 75 7.61 -33.67 22.52
C SER A 75 7.05 -32.76 21.43
N GLY A 76 6.25 -33.34 20.53
CA GLY A 76 5.60 -32.61 19.44
C GLY A 76 6.51 -32.35 18.23
N VAL A 77 7.51 -33.20 17.98
CA VAL A 77 8.47 -33.05 16.86
C VAL A 77 7.77 -32.84 15.50
N THR A 78 6.68 -33.57 15.24
CA THR A 78 5.85 -33.46 14.03
C THR A 78 4.66 -32.51 14.17
N SER A 79 4.41 -31.99 15.37
CA SER A 79 3.28 -31.10 15.68
C SER A 79 3.70 -29.63 15.69
N ARG A 80 2.74 -28.73 15.43
CA ARG A 80 2.92 -27.29 15.67
C ARG A 80 2.97 -26.97 17.16
N LEU A 81 2.37 -27.80 18.00
CA LEU A 81 2.46 -27.68 19.45
C LEU A 81 3.64 -28.52 19.94
N LYS A 82 4.58 -27.89 20.64
CA LYS A 82 5.81 -28.53 21.10
C LYS A 82 6.04 -28.27 22.58
N GLN A 83 6.68 -29.22 23.24
CA GLN A 83 7.23 -29.04 24.58
C GLN A 83 8.75 -28.98 24.46
N VAL A 84 9.38 -27.94 24.97
CA VAL A 84 10.83 -27.72 24.85
C VAL A 84 11.44 -27.49 26.23
N ALA A 85 12.46 -28.28 26.58
CA ALA A 85 13.30 -28.07 27.76
C ALA A 85 14.45 -27.14 27.42
N VAL A 86 14.75 -26.24 28.37
CA VAL A 86 15.92 -25.39 28.34
C VAL A 86 16.65 -25.50 29.67
N ASP A 87 17.88 -26.00 29.63
CA ASP A 87 18.71 -26.22 30.82
C ASP A 87 19.46 -24.92 31.21
N GLY A 88 19.48 -24.58 32.49
CA GLY A 88 20.11 -23.37 33.02
C GLY A 88 19.46 -22.89 34.32
N ASP A 89 19.80 -21.68 34.77
CA ASP A 89 19.17 -21.11 35.96
C ASP A 89 17.66 -20.88 35.70
N PRO A 90 16.76 -21.60 36.40
CA PRO A 90 15.34 -21.53 36.10
C PRO A 90 14.77 -20.13 36.25
N LYS A 91 15.21 -19.34 37.25
CA LYS A 91 14.70 -17.99 37.50
C LYS A 91 15.13 -17.04 36.38
N ILE A 92 16.41 -17.05 36.02
CA ILE A 92 16.96 -16.22 34.95
C ILE A 92 16.27 -16.55 33.61
N LEU A 93 16.12 -17.84 33.31
CA LEU A 93 15.45 -18.30 32.09
C LEU A 93 13.98 -17.87 32.04
N GLY A 94 13.26 -18.02 33.16
CA GLY A 94 11.86 -17.59 33.26
C GLY A 94 11.68 -16.09 33.11
N GLU A 95 12.53 -15.27 33.74
CA GLU A 95 12.50 -13.81 33.61
C GLU A 95 12.86 -13.35 32.21
N THR A 96 13.91 -13.93 31.61
CA THR A 96 14.33 -13.63 30.23
C THR A 96 13.24 -13.99 29.24
N LEU A 97 12.63 -15.18 29.38
CA LEU A 97 11.53 -15.60 28.52
C LEU A 97 10.31 -14.70 28.69
N ARG A 98 9.99 -14.29 29.92
CA ARG A 98 8.90 -13.35 30.20
C ARG A 98 9.17 -11.97 29.60
N LYS A 99 10.41 -11.50 29.63
CA LYS A 99 10.85 -10.26 28.98
C LYS A 99 10.75 -10.36 27.46
N VAL A 100 11.31 -11.39 26.84
CA VAL A 100 11.30 -11.54 25.37
C VAL A 100 9.89 -11.79 24.82
N ALA A 101 9.10 -12.64 25.48
CA ALA A 101 7.70 -12.87 25.11
C ALA A 101 6.79 -11.66 25.44
N GLY A 102 7.17 -10.85 26.44
CA GLY A 102 6.46 -9.65 26.88
C GLY A 102 6.77 -8.40 26.06
N GLU A 103 8.02 -8.16 25.67
CA GLU A 103 8.45 -7.06 24.79
C GLU A 103 7.82 -7.18 23.40
N ASN A 104 7.70 -8.39 22.86
CA ASN A 104 6.99 -8.60 21.60
C ASN A 104 5.46 -8.58 21.74
N ARG A 105 4.92 -8.85 22.95
CA ARG A 105 3.49 -8.59 23.25
C ARG A 105 3.23 -7.09 23.33
N ARG A 106 4.12 -6.29 23.93
CA ARG A 106 4.06 -4.81 23.91
C ARG A 106 4.20 -4.29 22.48
N ARG A 107 5.18 -4.70 21.68
CA ARG A 107 5.31 -4.32 20.25
C ARG A 107 4.11 -4.69 19.36
N ARG A 108 3.35 -5.76 19.68
CA ARG A 108 2.11 -6.14 18.96
C ARG A 108 0.85 -5.50 19.52
N ILE A 109 0.90 -4.98 20.74
CA ILE A 109 -0.17 -4.17 21.37
C ILE A 109 0.09 -2.66 21.11
N GLU A 110 1.31 -2.25 20.80
CA GLU A 110 1.74 -0.85 20.59
C GLU A 110 1.47 -0.28 19.19
N MET A 111 1.14 -1.11 18.19
CA MET A 111 0.59 -0.59 16.93
C MET A 111 -0.90 -0.34 17.11
N THR A 112 -1.27 0.84 17.61
CA THR A 112 -2.69 1.25 17.79
C THR A 112 -3.40 1.44 16.46
N ALA A 113 -2.67 1.82 15.41
CA ALA A 113 -3.25 2.15 14.12
C ALA A 113 -3.71 0.92 13.32
N ARG A 114 -4.94 0.97 12.79
CA ARG A 114 -5.41 0.07 11.73
C ARG A 114 -4.58 0.27 10.47
N ILE A 115 -3.96 -0.81 9.97
CA ILE A 115 -3.24 -0.75 8.69
C ILE A 115 -4.24 -0.71 7.53
N ILE A 116 -4.10 0.30 6.68
CA ILE A 116 -4.87 0.47 5.45
C ILE A 116 -4.10 -0.24 4.33
N ASP A 117 -4.41 -1.53 4.13
CA ASP A 117 -3.74 -2.37 3.14
C ASP A 117 -4.24 -2.06 1.72
N GLY A 118 -3.50 -1.21 1.02
CA GLY A 118 -3.82 -0.83 -0.36
C GLY A 118 -3.73 -1.98 -1.35
N LYS A 119 -2.99 -3.06 -1.05
CA LYS A 119 -2.95 -4.25 -1.92
C LYS A 119 -4.30 -4.98 -1.91
N VAL A 120 -4.88 -5.15 -0.72
CA VAL A 120 -6.20 -5.79 -0.56
C VAL A 120 -7.27 -4.93 -1.20
N ILE A 121 -7.31 -3.65 -0.86
CA ILE A 121 -8.32 -2.71 -1.37
C ILE A 121 -8.22 -2.56 -2.90
N ALA A 122 -7.01 -2.52 -3.47
CA ALA A 122 -6.84 -2.49 -4.92
C ALA A 122 -7.31 -3.78 -5.59
N ALA A 123 -7.13 -4.95 -4.96
CA ALA A 123 -7.61 -6.22 -5.50
C ALA A 123 -9.15 -6.28 -5.52
N GLU A 124 -9.79 -5.86 -4.43
CA GLU A 124 -11.25 -5.77 -4.33
C GLU A 124 -11.81 -4.78 -5.37
N LEU A 125 -11.20 -3.61 -5.51
CA LEU A 125 -11.63 -2.62 -6.50
C LEU A 125 -11.52 -3.16 -7.94
N ARG A 126 -10.44 -3.86 -8.27
CA ARG A 126 -10.29 -4.50 -9.58
C ARG A 126 -11.35 -5.56 -9.85
N ALA A 127 -11.70 -6.36 -8.85
CA ALA A 127 -12.75 -7.37 -8.97
C ALA A 127 -14.10 -6.72 -9.28
N ARG A 128 -14.49 -5.68 -8.54
CA ARG A 128 -15.72 -4.91 -8.81
C ARG A 128 -15.72 -4.27 -10.19
N VAL A 129 -14.58 -3.72 -10.63
CA VAL A 129 -14.45 -3.17 -11.99
C VAL A 129 -14.66 -4.26 -13.03
N ALA A 130 -14.12 -5.45 -12.84
CA ALA A 130 -14.32 -6.57 -13.77
C ALA A 130 -15.80 -6.99 -13.85
N GLU A 131 -16.50 -7.01 -12.72
CA GLU A 131 -17.94 -7.27 -12.66
C GLU A 131 -18.74 -6.22 -13.44
N GLU A 132 -18.44 -4.94 -13.23
CA GLU A 132 -19.11 -3.85 -13.95
C GLU A 132 -18.76 -3.82 -15.44
N VAL A 133 -17.52 -4.16 -15.84
CA VAL A 133 -17.15 -4.33 -17.25
C VAL A 133 -17.96 -5.45 -17.88
N ALA A 134 -18.09 -6.59 -17.21
CA ALA A 134 -18.89 -7.71 -17.70
C ALA A 134 -20.37 -7.32 -17.84
N ARG A 135 -20.91 -6.56 -16.88
CA ARG A 135 -22.28 -6.01 -16.96
C ARG A 135 -22.44 -5.08 -18.16
N VAL A 136 -21.59 -4.07 -18.31
CA VAL A 136 -21.63 -3.09 -19.41
C VAL A 136 -21.49 -3.77 -20.77
N LYS A 137 -20.61 -4.77 -20.87
CA LYS A 137 -20.44 -5.56 -22.10
C LYS A 137 -21.70 -6.34 -22.46
N ARG A 138 -22.36 -6.97 -21.48
CA ARG A 138 -23.59 -7.74 -21.70
C ARG A 138 -24.76 -6.83 -22.08
N GLU A 139 -24.92 -5.71 -21.41
CA GLU A 139 -26.10 -4.82 -21.55
C GLU A 139 -25.99 -3.85 -22.73
N HIS A 140 -24.77 -3.41 -23.06
CA HIS A 140 -24.54 -2.35 -24.04
C HIS A 140 -23.59 -2.75 -25.18
N GLN A 141 -23.11 -4.00 -25.19
CA GLN A 141 -22.14 -4.50 -26.18
C GLN A 141 -20.86 -3.64 -26.25
N LEU A 142 -20.53 -2.96 -25.15
CA LEU A 142 -19.39 -2.08 -25.03
C LEU A 142 -18.26 -2.78 -24.28
N THR A 143 -17.11 -2.92 -24.95
CA THR A 143 -15.86 -3.33 -24.28
C THR A 143 -14.98 -2.10 -24.09
N PRO A 144 -14.75 -1.62 -22.86
CA PRO A 144 -13.82 -0.53 -22.60
C PRO A 144 -12.43 -0.87 -23.11
N GLY A 145 -11.70 0.14 -23.61
CA GLY A 145 -10.39 -0.05 -24.24
C GLY A 145 -9.38 0.94 -23.68
N LEU A 146 -8.22 0.45 -23.23
CA LEU A 146 -7.14 1.25 -22.67
C LEU A 146 -5.89 1.14 -23.54
N ALA A 147 -5.43 2.27 -24.08
CA ALA A 147 -4.16 2.41 -24.74
C ALA A 147 -3.08 2.90 -23.76
N VAL A 148 -1.97 2.18 -23.69
CA VAL A 148 -0.80 2.54 -22.88
C VAL A 148 0.38 2.83 -23.80
N VAL A 149 0.92 4.03 -23.71
CA VAL A 149 2.07 4.49 -24.48
C VAL A 149 3.30 4.56 -23.58
N LEU A 150 4.34 3.82 -23.93
CA LEU A 150 5.65 3.83 -23.28
C LEU A 150 6.68 4.41 -24.25
N VAL A 151 7.50 5.34 -23.77
CA VAL A 151 8.61 5.92 -24.53
C VAL A 151 9.93 5.58 -23.84
N GLY A 152 10.81 4.88 -24.55
CA GLY A 152 12.08 4.40 -24.04
C GLY A 152 11.99 3.06 -23.32
N ASN A 153 13.13 2.65 -22.75
CA ASN A 153 13.38 1.26 -22.34
C ASN A 153 13.76 1.16 -20.85
N ASP A 154 13.15 1.97 -19.99
CA ASP A 154 13.40 1.89 -18.54
C ASP A 154 12.82 0.56 -17.98
N PRO A 155 13.64 -0.34 -17.41
CA PRO A 155 13.16 -1.66 -16.97
C PRO A 155 12.06 -1.59 -15.90
N ALA A 156 12.09 -0.56 -15.04
CA ALA A 156 11.05 -0.37 -14.04
C ALA A 156 9.72 -0.01 -14.71
N SER A 157 9.75 0.88 -15.69
CA SER A 157 8.58 1.29 -16.49
C SER A 157 7.99 0.12 -17.28
N GLU A 158 8.82 -0.75 -17.85
CA GLU A 158 8.34 -1.95 -18.55
C GLU A 158 7.56 -2.91 -17.65
N VAL A 159 8.04 -3.13 -16.42
CA VAL A 159 7.34 -3.96 -15.42
C VAL A 159 5.97 -3.35 -15.07
N TYR A 160 5.92 -2.02 -14.90
CA TYR A 160 4.67 -1.31 -14.65
C TYR A 160 3.69 -1.40 -15.83
N VAL A 161 4.16 -1.20 -17.06
CA VAL A 161 3.31 -1.27 -18.27
C VAL A 161 2.77 -2.68 -18.47
N ARG A 162 3.62 -3.71 -18.30
CA ARG A 162 3.18 -5.11 -18.37
C ARG A 162 2.09 -5.40 -17.33
N SER A 163 2.27 -4.92 -16.10
CA SER A 163 1.27 -5.06 -15.04
C SER A 163 -0.06 -4.39 -15.41
N LYS A 164 -0.02 -3.20 -16.02
CA LYS A 164 -1.21 -2.50 -16.52
C LYS A 164 -1.91 -3.31 -17.62
N HIS A 165 -1.17 -3.85 -18.57
CA HIS A 165 -1.72 -4.70 -19.63
C HIS A 165 -2.43 -5.93 -19.06
N THR A 166 -1.74 -6.71 -18.22
CA THR A 166 -2.31 -7.92 -17.60
C THR A 166 -3.56 -7.61 -16.78
N GLN A 167 -3.55 -6.53 -15.98
CA GLN A 167 -4.69 -6.16 -15.15
C GLN A 167 -5.88 -5.63 -15.96
N THR A 168 -5.61 -4.94 -17.08
CA THR A 168 -6.64 -4.47 -18.01
C THR A 168 -7.38 -5.65 -18.64
N GLN A 169 -6.63 -6.63 -19.15
CA GLN A 169 -7.20 -7.85 -19.72
C GLN A 169 -7.95 -8.67 -18.67
N ALA A 170 -7.39 -8.79 -17.46
CA ALA A 170 -8.03 -9.50 -16.36
C ALA A 170 -9.37 -8.85 -15.94
N ALA A 171 -9.51 -7.54 -16.11
CA ALA A 171 -10.77 -6.83 -15.90
C ALA A 171 -11.78 -6.97 -17.07
N GLY A 172 -11.44 -7.72 -18.12
CA GLY A 172 -12.30 -7.91 -19.30
C GLY A 172 -12.29 -6.76 -20.31
N MET A 173 -11.33 -5.84 -20.19
CA MET A 173 -11.17 -4.70 -21.10
C MET A 173 -10.21 -5.01 -22.25
N ALA A 174 -10.34 -4.28 -23.36
CA ALA A 174 -9.33 -4.26 -24.43
C ALA A 174 -8.09 -3.48 -23.97
N SER A 175 -6.90 -4.01 -24.28
CA SER A 175 -5.63 -3.37 -23.95
C SER A 175 -4.78 -3.21 -25.20
N PHE A 176 -4.30 -1.99 -25.44
CA PHE A 176 -3.45 -1.64 -26.57
C PHE A 176 -2.12 -1.11 -26.04
N GLU A 177 -1.02 -1.80 -26.35
CA GLU A 177 0.32 -1.37 -25.96
C GLU A 177 1.05 -0.71 -27.12
N HIS A 178 1.61 0.47 -26.88
CA HIS A 178 2.46 1.17 -27.84
C HIS A 178 3.81 1.46 -27.19
N LYS A 179 4.87 0.85 -27.72
CA LYS A 179 6.24 1.08 -27.28
C LYS A 179 6.98 1.87 -28.35
N LEU A 180 7.48 3.03 -27.97
CA LEU A 180 8.25 3.92 -28.82
C LEU A 180 9.69 3.99 -28.30
N PRO A 181 10.68 4.14 -29.19
CA PRO A 181 12.07 4.22 -28.77
C PRO A 181 12.34 5.54 -28.01
N ALA A 182 13.43 5.58 -27.22
CA ALA A 182 13.74 6.72 -26.36
C ALA A 182 14.08 8.01 -27.14
N ASP A 183 14.47 7.86 -28.39
CA ASP A 183 14.83 8.92 -29.33
C ASP A 183 13.68 9.31 -30.28
N VAL A 184 12.46 8.79 -30.05
CA VAL A 184 11.28 9.13 -30.85
C VAL A 184 11.09 10.65 -30.93
N ALA A 185 10.80 11.16 -32.12
CA ALA A 185 10.48 12.58 -32.28
C ALA A 185 9.14 12.90 -31.59
N GLN A 186 9.07 14.06 -30.94
CA GLN A 186 7.82 14.48 -30.28
C GLN A 186 6.64 14.52 -31.25
N ALA A 187 6.86 14.91 -32.51
CA ALA A 187 5.83 14.93 -33.54
C ALA A 187 5.21 13.54 -33.78
N ASP A 188 6.00 12.48 -33.76
CA ASP A 188 5.52 11.11 -33.98
C ASP A 188 4.70 10.60 -32.78
N LEU A 189 5.12 10.94 -31.56
CA LEU A 189 4.34 10.66 -30.34
C LEU A 189 2.98 11.38 -30.38
N LEU A 190 2.96 12.66 -30.80
CA LEU A 190 1.73 13.43 -30.94
C LEU A 190 0.82 12.85 -32.05
N ALA A 191 1.40 12.39 -33.16
CA ALA A 191 0.65 11.72 -34.23
C ALA A 191 0.00 10.41 -33.74
N LEU A 192 0.72 9.63 -32.93
CA LEU A 192 0.16 8.44 -32.29
C LEU A 192 -1.01 8.81 -31.36
N ILE A 193 -0.85 9.82 -30.50
CA ILE A 193 -1.92 10.26 -29.60
C ILE A 193 -3.13 10.73 -30.40
N ALA A 194 -2.94 11.49 -31.47
CA ALA A 194 -4.01 11.93 -32.35
C ALA A 194 -4.75 10.76 -33.04
N LYS A 195 -4.04 9.66 -33.36
CA LYS A 195 -4.66 8.42 -33.85
C LYS A 195 -5.52 7.78 -32.75
N LEU A 196 -4.99 7.64 -31.54
CA LEU A 196 -5.70 7.03 -30.40
C LEU A 196 -6.93 7.85 -29.95
N ASN A 197 -6.86 9.18 -30.02
CA ASN A 197 -7.99 10.05 -29.76
C ASN A 197 -9.16 9.78 -30.71
N ARG A 198 -8.88 9.48 -31.99
CA ARG A 198 -9.91 9.21 -33.00
C ARG A 198 -10.37 7.76 -33.04
N ASP A 199 -9.63 6.85 -32.43
CA ASP A 199 -9.96 5.42 -32.44
C ASP A 199 -11.19 5.14 -31.55
N PRO A 200 -12.32 4.66 -32.11
CA PRO A 200 -13.53 4.36 -31.34
C PRO A 200 -13.40 3.14 -30.43
N ALA A 201 -12.37 2.30 -30.60
CA ALA A 201 -12.07 1.18 -29.70
C ALA A 201 -11.30 1.64 -28.44
N VAL A 202 -10.66 2.81 -28.50
CA VAL A 202 -9.89 3.38 -27.38
C VAL A 202 -10.76 4.34 -26.59
N HIS A 203 -10.91 4.08 -25.31
CA HIS A 203 -11.70 4.90 -24.38
C HIS A 203 -10.83 5.57 -23.31
N GLY A 204 -9.63 5.03 -23.08
CA GLY A 204 -8.62 5.60 -22.20
C GLY A 204 -7.25 5.60 -22.85
N ILE A 205 -6.49 6.68 -22.64
CA ILE A 205 -5.11 6.83 -23.06
C ILE A 205 -4.27 7.16 -21.83
N LEU A 206 -3.18 6.43 -21.68
CA LEU A 206 -2.17 6.67 -20.66
C LEU A 206 -0.81 6.79 -21.33
N VAL A 207 -0.14 7.92 -21.16
CA VAL A 207 1.27 8.07 -21.50
C VAL A 207 2.10 7.88 -20.23
N GLN A 208 2.96 6.86 -20.22
CA GLN A 208 3.77 6.53 -19.05
C GLN A 208 4.86 7.59 -18.82
N LEU A 209 4.87 8.17 -17.63
CA LEU A 209 5.88 9.13 -17.17
C LEU A 209 6.99 8.44 -16.35
N PRO A 210 8.21 9.01 -16.28
CA PRO A 210 8.66 10.22 -16.98
C PRO A 210 8.95 9.95 -18.46
N LEU A 211 8.79 10.99 -19.30
CA LEU A 211 9.21 10.96 -20.70
C LEU A 211 10.70 11.34 -20.82
N PRO A 212 11.37 10.97 -21.94
CA PRO A 212 12.70 11.48 -22.26
C PRO A 212 12.77 13.01 -22.18
N LYS A 213 13.93 13.56 -21.77
CA LYS A 213 14.13 15.01 -21.60
C LYS A 213 13.92 15.82 -22.88
N SER A 214 14.04 15.19 -24.05
CA SER A 214 13.79 15.77 -25.37
C SER A 214 12.30 16.02 -25.66
N ILE A 215 11.39 15.46 -24.85
CA ILE A 215 9.94 15.55 -25.05
C ILE A 215 9.31 16.45 -24.00
N HIS A 216 8.57 17.45 -24.45
CA HIS A 216 7.79 18.34 -23.60
C HIS A 216 6.55 17.62 -23.07
N THR A 217 6.62 17.18 -21.82
CA THR A 217 5.58 16.38 -21.16
C THR A 217 4.21 17.07 -21.15
N GLU A 218 4.16 18.37 -20.91
CA GLU A 218 2.88 19.12 -20.89
C GLU A 218 2.21 19.14 -22.26
N THR A 219 2.97 19.31 -23.33
CA THR A 219 2.45 19.25 -24.71
C THR A 219 1.82 17.89 -25.01
N VAL A 220 2.44 16.81 -24.53
CA VAL A 220 1.95 15.45 -24.71
C VAL A 220 0.67 15.20 -23.91
N ILE A 221 0.62 15.63 -22.64
CA ILE A 221 -0.57 15.51 -21.80
C ILE A 221 -1.75 16.28 -22.39
N ASN A 222 -1.52 17.51 -22.85
CA ASN A 222 -2.55 18.37 -23.43
C ASN A 222 -3.05 17.89 -24.80
N ALA A 223 -2.33 16.98 -25.46
CA ALA A 223 -2.75 16.40 -26.72
C ALA A 223 -3.75 15.25 -26.55
N ILE A 224 -3.86 14.67 -25.35
CA ILE A 224 -4.83 13.61 -25.05
C ILE A 224 -6.22 14.24 -24.96
N ASP A 225 -7.23 13.65 -25.62
CA ASP A 225 -8.61 14.09 -25.46
C ASP A 225 -9.01 14.02 -23.97
N PRO A 226 -9.50 15.10 -23.34
CA PRO A 226 -9.93 15.08 -21.94
C PRO A 226 -10.91 13.94 -21.59
N ALA A 227 -11.76 13.53 -22.53
CA ALA A 227 -12.69 12.42 -22.35
C ALA A 227 -12.00 11.04 -22.29
N LYS A 228 -10.76 10.94 -22.80
CA LYS A 228 -9.91 9.74 -22.79
C LYS A 228 -8.71 9.84 -21.85
N ASP A 229 -8.50 10.97 -21.18
CA ASP A 229 -7.44 11.17 -20.18
C ASP A 229 -7.76 10.45 -18.86
N VAL A 230 -7.56 9.12 -18.87
CA VAL A 230 -7.88 8.25 -17.74
C VAL A 230 -6.88 8.35 -16.59
N ASP A 231 -5.75 9.03 -16.80
CA ASP A 231 -4.83 9.38 -15.71
C ASP A 231 -5.16 10.74 -15.06
N GLY A 232 -6.13 11.47 -15.63
CA GLY A 232 -6.70 12.70 -15.08
C GLY A 232 -5.75 13.91 -15.11
N LEU A 233 -4.68 13.86 -15.91
CA LEU A 233 -3.63 14.88 -15.90
C LEU A 233 -3.92 16.08 -16.82
N HIS A 234 -4.93 15.98 -17.68
CA HIS A 234 -5.29 17.03 -18.63
C HIS A 234 -5.81 18.28 -17.89
N PRO A 235 -5.33 19.49 -18.20
CA PRO A 235 -5.75 20.73 -17.54
C PRO A 235 -7.27 20.96 -17.54
N ASN A 236 -7.97 20.63 -18.63
CA ASN A 236 -9.44 20.65 -18.66
C ASN A 236 -10.09 19.77 -17.59
N ASN A 237 -9.59 18.55 -17.36
CA ASN A 237 -10.10 17.68 -16.30
C ASN A 237 -9.80 18.27 -14.91
N ALA A 238 -8.61 18.83 -14.72
CA ALA A 238 -8.27 19.53 -13.48
C ALA A 238 -9.15 20.75 -13.22
N GLY A 239 -9.44 21.56 -14.25
CA GLY A 239 -10.33 22.73 -14.16
C GLY A 239 -11.78 22.34 -13.88
N ARG A 240 -12.28 21.29 -14.55
CA ARG A 240 -13.62 20.73 -14.28
C ARG A 240 -13.73 20.22 -12.86
N LEU A 241 -12.74 19.46 -12.39
CA LEU A 241 -12.67 18.96 -11.02
C LEU A 241 -12.68 20.10 -10.00
N ALA A 242 -11.91 21.16 -10.24
CA ALA A 242 -11.88 22.35 -9.38
C ALA A 242 -13.19 23.14 -9.38
N GLY A 243 -13.95 23.11 -10.49
CA GLY A 243 -15.28 23.71 -10.59
C GLY A 243 -16.41 22.83 -10.02
N GLY A 244 -16.11 21.67 -9.44
CA GLY A 244 -17.12 20.73 -8.95
C GLY A 244 -17.86 19.97 -10.06
N PHE A 245 -17.39 20.04 -11.30
CA PHE A 245 -17.98 19.32 -12.44
C PHE A 245 -17.45 17.88 -12.53
N ALA A 246 -18.25 17.01 -13.15
CA ALA A 246 -17.81 15.66 -13.48
C ALA A 246 -16.57 15.68 -14.39
N ALA A 247 -15.52 14.99 -13.97
CA ALA A 247 -14.25 14.85 -14.67
C ALA A 247 -13.58 13.51 -14.33
N LEU A 248 -12.69 13.05 -15.22
CA LEU A 248 -11.76 11.97 -14.87
C LEU A 248 -10.76 12.53 -13.87
N SER A 249 -10.70 11.91 -12.69
CA SER A 249 -9.88 12.38 -11.58
C SER A 249 -8.52 11.69 -11.58
N PRO A 250 -7.42 12.37 -11.18
CA PRO A 250 -6.12 11.73 -11.17
C PRO A 250 -6.07 10.47 -10.30
N CYS A 251 -5.41 9.42 -10.80
CA CYS A 251 -5.47 8.08 -10.21
C CYS A 251 -4.98 8.03 -8.76
N THR A 252 -3.87 8.70 -8.45
CA THR A 252 -3.28 8.69 -7.11
C THR A 252 -4.16 9.41 -6.07
N PRO A 253 -4.62 10.66 -6.31
CA PRO A 253 -5.63 11.31 -5.48
C PRO A 253 -6.91 10.50 -5.30
N LEU A 254 -7.46 9.92 -6.37
CA LEU A 254 -8.65 9.06 -6.29
C LEU A 254 -8.40 7.84 -5.40
N GLY A 255 -7.23 7.21 -5.53
CA GLY A 255 -6.78 6.13 -4.66
C GLY A 255 -6.73 6.55 -3.19
N CYS A 256 -6.25 7.76 -2.88
CA CYS A 256 -6.23 8.29 -1.52
C CYS A 256 -7.64 8.39 -0.93
N ILE A 257 -8.61 8.89 -1.70
CA ILE A 257 -10.02 8.97 -1.26
C ILE A 257 -10.57 7.58 -0.98
N ILE A 258 -10.38 6.62 -1.90
CA ILE A 258 -10.87 5.24 -1.75
C ILE A 258 -10.28 4.58 -0.50
N LEU A 259 -8.96 4.74 -0.27
CA LEU A 259 -8.29 4.23 0.92
C LEU A 259 -8.85 4.85 2.20
N THR A 260 -9.08 6.16 2.20
CA THR A 260 -9.68 6.88 3.34
C THR A 260 -11.10 6.37 3.62
N LYS A 261 -11.91 6.17 2.58
CA LYS A 261 -13.29 5.67 2.71
C LYS A 261 -13.40 4.20 3.09
N SER A 262 -12.29 3.45 3.06
CA SER A 262 -12.22 2.09 3.66
C SER A 262 -12.19 2.12 5.19
N VAL A 263 -11.88 3.28 5.77
CA VAL A 263 -11.87 3.54 7.21
C VAL A 263 -13.11 4.32 7.64
N HIS A 264 -13.49 5.33 6.87
CA HIS A 264 -14.60 6.24 7.20
C HIS A 264 -15.73 6.12 6.18
N ALA A 265 -16.96 5.92 6.64
CA ALA A 265 -18.12 5.83 5.73
C ALA A 265 -18.41 7.17 5.01
N SER A 266 -18.10 8.30 5.66
CA SER A 266 -18.21 9.66 5.11
C SER A 266 -16.99 10.48 5.53
N LEU A 267 -16.59 11.44 4.69
CA LEU A 267 -15.53 12.43 4.99
C LEU A 267 -16.11 13.82 5.32
N GLU A 268 -17.44 13.92 5.34
CA GLU A 268 -18.16 15.18 5.57
C GLU A 268 -17.79 15.80 6.92
N GLY A 269 -17.43 17.08 6.90
CA GLY A 269 -17.05 17.85 8.09
C GLY A 269 -15.68 17.51 8.69
N MET A 270 -14.98 16.48 8.20
CA MET A 270 -13.66 16.12 8.71
C MET A 270 -12.61 17.17 8.35
N ASN A 271 -11.67 17.43 9.26
CA ASN A 271 -10.54 18.32 8.99
C ASN A 271 -9.43 17.54 8.28
N ALA A 272 -9.23 17.81 7.00
CA ALA A 272 -8.15 17.24 6.21
C ALA A 272 -6.99 18.23 6.05
N ILE A 273 -5.76 17.73 6.17
CA ILE A 273 -4.55 18.46 5.76
C ILE A 273 -3.84 17.71 4.65
N VAL A 274 -3.54 18.43 3.56
CA VAL A 274 -2.72 17.93 2.45
C VAL A 274 -1.37 18.62 2.50
N ILE A 275 -0.33 17.86 2.83
CA ILE A 275 1.06 18.34 2.88
C ILE A 275 1.70 18.07 1.52
N GLY A 276 1.73 19.09 0.68
CA GLY A 276 2.16 19.00 -0.71
C GLY A 276 1.13 19.61 -1.66
N ARG A 277 1.61 20.36 -2.65
CA ARG A 277 0.76 21.08 -3.63
C ARG A 277 1.16 20.83 -5.08
N SER A 278 1.69 19.64 -5.34
CA SER A 278 2.03 19.21 -6.70
C SER A 278 0.78 19.14 -7.58
N ASN A 279 0.96 19.32 -8.88
CA ASN A 279 -0.13 19.21 -9.85
C ASN A 279 -0.63 17.76 -9.99
N LEU A 280 0.25 16.77 -9.76
CA LEU A 280 -0.08 15.35 -9.89
C LEU A 280 -0.87 14.78 -8.70
N VAL A 281 -0.66 15.33 -7.50
CA VAL A 281 -1.22 14.75 -6.27
C VAL A 281 -1.90 15.80 -5.41
N GLY A 282 -1.16 16.78 -4.90
CA GLY A 282 -1.65 17.65 -3.83
C GLY A 282 -2.88 18.46 -4.22
N ARG A 283 -2.80 19.23 -5.32
CA ARG A 283 -3.91 20.06 -5.81
C ARG A 283 -5.17 19.26 -6.15
N PRO A 284 -5.10 18.18 -6.96
CA PRO A 284 -6.29 17.39 -7.25
C PRO A 284 -6.86 16.68 -6.02
N LEU A 285 -6.03 16.24 -5.07
CA LEU A 285 -6.51 15.64 -3.82
C LEU A 285 -7.31 16.62 -2.97
N VAL A 286 -6.88 17.88 -2.89
CA VAL A 286 -7.64 18.95 -2.23
C VAL A 286 -9.05 19.06 -2.83
N GLN A 287 -9.17 19.08 -4.16
CA GLN A 287 -10.47 19.20 -4.81
C GLN A 287 -11.36 17.98 -4.57
N LEU A 288 -10.78 16.77 -4.58
CA LEU A 288 -11.54 15.56 -4.26
C LEU A 288 -12.03 15.54 -2.80
N LEU A 289 -11.23 16.04 -1.86
CA LEU A 289 -11.64 16.16 -0.46
C LEU A 289 -12.77 17.19 -0.29
N LEU A 290 -12.70 18.33 -0.99
CA LEU A 290 -13.79 19.31 -1.01
C LEU A 290 -15.08 18.71 -1.57
N ASN A 291 -15.00 17.90 -2.64
CA ASN A 291 -16.15 17.20 -3.20
C ASN A 291 -16.75 16.14 -2.25
N GLU A 292 -15.97 15.67 -1.27
CA GLU A 292 -16.41 14.78 -0.19
C GLU A 292 -16.81 15.55 1.08
N ASN A 293 -17.02 16.88 0.95
CA ASN A 293 -17.44 17.80 2.01
C ASN A 293 -16.47 17.91 3.21
N ALA A 294 -15.19 17.61 3.03
CA ALA A 294 -14.17 17.81 4.05
C ALA A 294 -13.74 19.29 4.14
N THR A 295 -13.34 19.74 5.34
CA THR A 295 -12.64 21.02 5.52
C THR A 295 -11.16 20.81 5.22
N VAL A 296 -10.61 21.50 4.22
CA VAL A 296 -9.26 21.22 3.72
C VAL A 296 -8.26 22.34 4.00
N THR A 297 -7.16 22.00 4.68
CA THR A 297 -5.97 22.84 4.80
C THR A 297 -4.90 22.38 3.82
N ILE A 298 -4.35 23.31 3.03
CA ILE A 298 -3.24 23.01 2.11
C ILE A 298 -1.93 23.48 2.73
N ALA A 299 -1.01 22.56 2.95
CA ALA A 299 0.30 22.82 3.53
C ALA A 299 1.43 22.56 2.52
N HIS A 300 2.54 23.29 2.63
CA HIS A 300 3.69 23.18 1.74
C HIS A 300 4.96 23.72 2.39
N SER A 301 6.08 23.72 1.65
CA SER A 301 7.42 24.15 2.11
C SER A 301 7.53 25.61 2.60
N ARG A 302 6.46 26.40 2.50
CA ARG A 302 6.40 27.80 3.00
C ARG A 302 5.34 27.98 4.09
N SER A 303 4.63 26.92 4.45
CA SER A 303 3.71 26.94 5.59
C SER A 303 4.52 27.03 6.88
N LYS A 304 4.09 27.89 7.78
CA LYS A 304 4.67 28.01 9.12
C LYS A 304 4.03 26.95 10.01
N ASP A 305 4.83 26.40 10.92
CA ASP A 305 4.38 25.46 11.95
C ASP A 305 3.52 24.29 11.44
N LEU A 306 4.12 23.50 10.53
CA LEU A 306 3.50 22.26 10.04
C LEU A 306 3.03 21.31 11.16
N PRO A 307 3.78 21.09 12.26
CA PRO A 307 3.32 20.24 13.35
C PRO A 307 1.98 20.69 13.93
N GLN A 308 1.82 21.99 14.24
CA GLN A 308 0.56 22.49 14.80
C GLN A 308 -0.62 22.41 13.82
N LEU A 309 -0.37 22.60 12.53
CA LEU A 309 -1.40 22.43 11.50
C LEU A 309 -1.87 20.97 11.42
N CYS A 310 -0.93 20.03 11.47
CA CYS A 310 -1.24 18.60 11.41
C CYS A 310 -1.96 18.11 12.69
N ALA A 311 -1.61 18.66 13.86
CA ALA A 311 -2.18 18.24 15.14
C ALA A 311 -3.69 18.52 15.28
N ARG A 312 -4.28 19.30 14.36
CA ARG A 312 -5.72 19.59 14.31
C ARG A 312 -6.48 18.70 13.33
N ALA A 313 -5.78 17.99 12.45
CA ALA A 313 -6.39 17.26 11.35
C ALA A 313 -6.87 15.86 11.77
N ASP A 314 -8.06 15.48 11.29
CA ASP A 314 -8.59 14.12 11.36
C ASP A 314 -7.98 13.24 10.25
N LEU A 315 -7.68 13.86 9.10
CA LEU A 315 -7.10 13.22 7.92
C LEU A 315 -5.78 13.91 7.55
N VAL A 316 -4.67 13.18 7.50
CA VAL A 316 -3.35 13.70 7.14
C VAL A 316 -2.87 13.02 5.86
N TYR A 317 -2.64 13.80 4.80
CA TYR A 317 -2.12 13.33 3.53
C TYR A 317 -0.70 13.86 3.30
N ALA A 318 0.30 12.97 3.35
CA ALA A 318 1.70 13.33 3.12
C ALA A 318 2.09 13.06 1.66
N ALA A 319 2.36 14.12 0.89
CA ALA A 319 2.69 14.07 -0.54
C ALA A 319 3.82 15.06 -0.89
N VAL A 320 4.91 14.99 -0.14
CA VAL A 320 6.07 15.90 -0.22
C VAL A 320 7.29 15.31 -0.91
N GLY A 321 7.40 13.98 -1.02
CA GLY A 321 8.57 13.30 -1.58
C GLY A 321 9.83 13.51 -0.72
N ARG A 322 9.68 13.43 0.60
CA ARG A 322 10.76 13.58 1.58
C ARG A 322 10.66 12.46 2.61
N PRO A 323 11.64 11.54 2.67
CA PRO A 323 11.63 10.39 3.57
C PRO A 323 11.32 10.78 5.02
N GLU A 324 10.32 10.14 5.63
CA GLU A 324 10.06 10.18 7.08
C GLU A 324 10.00 11.60 7.68
N MET A 325 9.53 12.58 6.90
CA MET A 325 9.41 13.99 7.29
C MET A 325 8.29 14.21 8.32
N VAL A 326 7.14 13.54 8.14
CA VAL A 326 6.00 13.65 9.06
C VAL A 326 6.26 12.70 10.24
N ARG A 327 6.28 13.26 11.45
CA ARG A 327 6.66 12.58 12.70
C ARG A 327 5.45 12.37 13.61
N ALA A 328 5.60 11.53 14.63
CA ALA A 328 4.51 11.17 15.54
C ALA A 328 3.87 12.37 16.28
N ASP A 329 4.68 13.35 16.69
CA ASP A 329 4.25 14.55 17.40
C ASP A 329 3.43 15.53 16.54
N TRP A 330 3.36 15.31 15.23
CA TRP A 330 2.52 16.10 14.32
C TRP A 330 1.09 15.57 14.27
N ILE A 331 0.86 14.34 14.73
CA ILE A 331 -0.36 13.59 14.44
C ILE A 331 -1.31 13.66 15.62
N LYS A 332 -2.53 14.12 15.35
CA LYS A 332 -3.64 14.04 16.31
C LYS A 332 -3.89 12.56 16.67
N PRO A 333 -3.96 12.19 17.96
CA PRO A 333 -4.30 10.82 18.36
C PRO A 333 -5.59 10.34 17.69
N GLY A 334 -5.55 9.16 17.07
CA GLY A 334 -6.69 8.60 16.33
C GLY A 334 -6.86 9.09 14.89
N ALA A 335 -6.05 10.03 14.40
CA ALA A 335 -6.12 10.51 13.01
C ALA A 335 -5.84 9.40 11.99
N THR A 336 -6.37 9.57 10.78
CA THR A 336 -6.07 8.72 9.62
C THR A 336 -4.96 9.33 8.79
N VAL A 337 -3.89 8.57 8.57
CA VAL A 337 -2.69 9.02 7.86
C VAL A 337 -2.55 8.28 6.53
N ILE A 338 -2.59 9.02 5.44
CA ILE A 338 -2.36 8.53 4.08
C ILE A 338 -1.00 9.03 3.60
N ASP A 339 -0.03 8.11 3.57
CA ASP A 339 1.32 8.35 3.07
C ASP A 339 1.37 8.08 1.57
N VAL A 340 1.44 9.16 0.79
CA VAL A 340 1.50 9.12 -0.67
C VAL A 340 2.95 9.04 -1.16
N GLY A 341 3.91 9.43 -0.33
CA GLY A 341 5.32 9.46 -0.65
C GLY A 341 5.87 8.07 -0.95
N ILE A 342 6.73 7.98 -1.96
CA ILE A 342 7.54 6.80 -2.24
C ILE A 342 8.96 7.24 -2.49
N ASN A 343 9.82 7.00 -1.51
CA ASN A 343 11.22 7.42 -1.53
C ASN A 343 12.13 6.19 -1.49
N ARG A 344 13.18 6.17 -2.32
CA ARG A 344 14.22 5.13 -2.29
C ARG A 344 15.35 5.58 -1.38
N THR A 345 15.58 4.85 -0.30
CA THR A 345 16.71 5.06 0.61
C THR A 345 17.73 3.94 0.47
N PRO A 346 19.04 4.23 0.39
CA PRO A 346 20.08 3.21 0.38
C PRO A 346 20.15 2.47 1.72
N LEU A 347 20.48 1.19 1.67
CA LEU A 347 20.79 0.33 2.82
C LEU A 347 22.31 0.07 2.87
N ALA A 348 22.80 -0.28 4.06
CA ALA A 348 24.22 -0.56 4.30
C ALA A 348 24.78 -1.73 3.47
N ASP A 349 23.92 -2.61 2.95
CA ASP A 349 24.27 -3.75 2.10
C ASP A 349 24.20 -3.44 0.59
N GLY A 350 24.11 -2.16 0.21
CA GLY A 350 23.98 -1.72 -1.19
C GLY A 350 22.58 -1.90 -1.78
N LYS A 351 21.63 -2.49 -1.04
CA LYS A 351 20.23 -2.57 -1.48
C LYS A 351 19.52 -1.24 -1.23
N THR A 352 18.32 -1.10 -1.78
CA THR A 352 17.46 0.06 -1.51
C THR A 352 16.20 -0.39 -0.80
N ARG A 353 15.73 0.45 0.13
CA ARG A 353 14.44 0.30 0.80
C ARG A 353 13.51 1.41 0.32
N LEU A 354 12.24 1.07 0.12
CA LEU A 354 11.19 2.06 -0.08
C LEU A 354 10.65 2.51 1.28
N VAL A 355 10.60 3.81 1.48
CA VAL A 355 10.00 4.47 2.64
C VAL A 355 9.10 5.60 2.16
N GLY A 356 8.09 5.93 2.95
CA GLY A 356 7.19 7.01 2.61
C GLY A 356 7.65 8.36 3.17
N ASP A 357 6.76 9.33 3.12
CA ASP A 357 6.97 10.66 3.69
C ASP A 357 6.71 10.70 5.20
N VAL A 358 6.11 9.63 5.75
CA VAL A 358 5.74 9.50 7.15
C VAL A 358 6.70 8.54 7.85
N ALA A 359 7.13 8.90 9.06
CA ALA A 359 7.88 8.03 9.97
C ALA A 359 6.95 6.91 10.51
N PHE A 360 6.70 5.91 9.67
CA PHE A 360 5.62 4.94 9.84
C PHE A 360 5.56 4.30 11.22
N LYS A 361 6.71 3.90 11.79
CA LYS A 361 6.75 3.18 13.07
C LYS A 361 6.19 4.03 14.22
N GLU A 362 6.74 5.22 14.42
CA GLU A 362 6.32 6.12 15.50
C GLU A 362 4.91 6.69 15.26
N VAL A 363 4.54 6.97 13.99
CA VAL A 363 3.20 7.50 13.69
C VAL A 363 2.12 6.44 13.89
N ALA A 364 2.41 5.17 13.62
CA ALA A 364 1.44 4.08 13.82
C ALA A 364 1.10 3.81 15.30
N GLU A 365 1.87 4.36 16.24
CA GLU A 365 1.59 4.32 17.68
C GLU A 365 0.60 5.41 18.13
N VAL A 366 0.34 6.41 17.27
CA VAL A 366 -0.53 7.56 17.57
C VAL A 366 -1.78 7.58 16.67
N ALA A 367 -1.60 7.26 15.39
CA ALA A 367 -2.67 7.25 14.41
C ALA A 367 -3.75 6.21 14.74
N GLY A 368 -4.98 6.48 14.32
CA GLY A 368 -6.08 5.51 14.35
C GLY A 368 -6.04 4.58 13.13
N ALA A 369 -5.56 5.08 11.99
CA ALA A 369 -5.31 4.28 10.80
C ALA A 369 -4.15 4.85 9.97
N ILE A 370 -3.39 3.99 9.28
CA ILE A 370 -2.24 4.41 8.47
C ILE A 370 -2.01 3.50 7.26
N THR A 371 -1.66 4.09 6.11
CA THR A 371 -1.18 3.34 4.94
C THR A 371 0.30 2.97 5.05
N PRO A 372 0.71 1.72 4.73
CA PRO A 372 2.11 1.35 4.69
C PRO A 372 2.79 1.81 3.39
N VAL A 373 4.10 2.02 3.45
CA VAL A 373 4.94 2.21 2.26
C VAL A 373 6.10 1.20 2.27
N PRO A 374 6.19 0.31 1.26
CA PRO A 374 5.24 0.08 0.16
C PRO A 374 3.96 -0.64 0.64
N GLY A 375 2.95 -0.71 -0.23
CA GLY A 375 1.73 -1.50 -0.01
C GLY A 375 0.45 -0.69 0.23
N GLY A 376 0.57 0.64 0.38
CA GLY A 376 -0.56 1.56 0.49
C GLY A 376 -0.94 2.20 -0.86
N VAL A 377 -0.80 3.52 -0.95
CA VAL A 377 -1.30 4.35 -2.06
C VAL A 377 -0.83 3.87 -3.44
N GLY A 378 0.44 3.48 -3.59
CA GLY A 378 0.99 3.04 -4.88
C GLY A 378 0.29 1.80 -5.48
N GLN A 379 -0.41 0.99 -4.67
CA GLN A 379 -1.18 -0.16 -5.16
C GLN A 379 -2.49 0.26 -5.86
N MET A 380 -3.00 1.45 -5.55
CA MET A 380 -4.29 1.94 -6.05
C MET A 380 -4.22 2.48 -7.48
N THR A 381 -3.04 2.88 -7.95
CA THR A 381 -2.89 3.60 -9.24
C THR A 381 -3.49 2.82 -10.41
N VAL A 382 -3.15 1.53 -10.55
CA VAL A 382 -3.69 0.72 -11.66
C VAL A 382 -5.18 0.45 -11.47
N ALA A 383 -5.65 0.21 -10.24
CA ALA A 383 -7.07 -0.01 -9.99
C ALA A 383 -7.90 1.23 -10.34
N CYS A 384 -7.44 2.43 -9.99
CA CYS A 384 -8.10 3.70 -10.32
C CYS A 384 -8.05 3.99 -11.82
N LEU A 385 -6.97 3.63 -12.51
CA LEU A 385 -6.86 3.73 -13.96
C LEU A 385 -7.95 2.91 -14.68
N LEU A 386 -8.22 1.70 -14.19
CA LEU A 386 -9.29 0.85 -14.74
C LEU A 386 -10.68 1.44 -14.45
N VAL A 387 -10.91 1.95 -13.23
CA VAL A 387 -12.15 2.67 -12.90
C VAL A 387 -12.37 3.84 -13.86
N ASN A 388 -11.35 4.67 -14.09
CA ASN A 388 -11.43 5.79 -15.00
C ASN A 388 -11.67 5.35 -16.45
N THR A 389 -11.04 4.26 -16.89
CA THR A 389 -11.26 3.70 -18.24
C THR A 389 -12.70 3.26 -18.45
N LEU A 390 -13.30 2.57 -17.47
CA LEU A 390 -14.70 2.17 -17.53
C LEU A 390 -15.63 3.39 -17.52
N ARG A 391 -15.37 4.37 -16.66
CA ARG A 391 -16.14 5.63 -16.60
C ARG A 391 -16.06 6.41 -17.91
N ALA A 392 -14.87 6.53 -18.49
CA ALA A 392 -14.65 7.16 -19.78
C ALA A 392 -15.44 6.45 -20.89
N ALA A 393 -15.36 5.12 -20.96
CA ALA A 393 -16.09 4.33 -21.95
C ALA A 393 -17.61 4.54 -21.85
N CYS A 394 -18.16 4.49 -20.64
CA CYS A 394 -19.59 4.74 -20.41
C CYS A 394 -19.98 6.17 -20.82
N ALA A 395 -19.21 7.18 -20.39
CA ALA A 395 -19.50 8.58 -20.69
C ALA A 395 -19.44 8.89 -22.20
N ILE A 396 -18.42 8.38 -22.91
CA ILE A 396 -18.27 8.54 -24.37
C ILE A 396 -19.48 7.94 -25.12
N LYS A 397 -20.10 6.89 -24.57
CA LYS A 397 -21.28 6.24 -25.14
C LYS A 397 -22.61 6.76 -24.58
N GLY A 398 -22.58 7.80 -23.75
CA GLY A 398 -23.80 8.38 -23.13
C GLY A 398 -24.50 7.45 -22.14
N LEU A 399 -23.78 6.47 -21.57
CA LEU A 399 -24.29 5.52 -20.59
C LEU A 399 -24.20 6.09 -19.17
N ALA A 400 -25.02 5.53 -18.27
CA ALA A 400 -24.96 5.88 -16.85
C ALA A 400 -23.57 5.60 -16.26
N LYS A 401 -23.19 6.39 -15.25
CA LYS A 401 -21.93 6.20 -14.53
C LYS A 401 -21.90 4.79 -13.89
N PRO A 402 -20.82 4.02 -14.08
CA PRO A 402 -20.69 2.68 -13.50
C PRO A 402 -20.65 2.73 -11.97
N GLY A 403 -21.08 1.65 -11.31
CA GLY A 403 -21.21 1.55 -9.85
C GLY A 403 -19.89 1.42 -9.08
N VAL A 404 -18.75 1.80 -9.68
CA VAL A 404 -17.39 1.60 -9.14
C VAL A 404 -16.54 2.85 -9.10
#